data_AF-A0AAD1EM16-F1
#
_entry.id   AF-A0AAD1EM16-F1
#
_cell.length_a   1.000
_cell.length_b   1.000
_cell.length_c   1.000
_cell.angle_alpha   90.00
_cell.angle_beta   90.00
_cell.angle_gamma   90.00
#
_symmetry.space_group_name_H-M   'P 1'
#
loop_
_entity.id
_entity.type
_entity.pdbx_description
1 polymer ?
#
loop_
_entity_poly.entity_id
_entity_poly.type
_entity_poly.pdbx_seq_one_letter_code
_entity_poly.pdbx_strand_id
1 'polypeptide(L)' 'MVTPIKKQPGEEHLPDHAKQHDRFVDTRRYVIERTTAHIKTWRIFRTDYRRPLRTFRDAFNAVRGLIFFTQQETHFA' A
#
# COMPACT_ATOMS: atom_id res chain seq x y z
N MET A 1 1.07 17.70 4.96
CA MET A 1 0.74 16.87 6.14
C MET A 1 -0.41 17.58 6.85
N VAL A 2 -1.58 16.95 6.92
CA VAL A 2 -2.72 17.49 7.67
C VAL A 2 -2.54 17.11 9.13
N THR A 3 -2.73 18.06 10.04
CA THR A 3 -2.52 17.88 11.47
C THR A 3 -3.87 17.76 12.17
N PRO A 4 -4.07 16.77 13.05
CA PRO A 4 -5.27 16.67 13.86
C PRO A 4 -5.49 17.92 14.72
N ILE A 5 -6.74 18.30 14.91
CA ILE A 5 -7.14 19.45 15.71
C ILE A 5 -6.98 19.08 17.18
N LYS A 6 -6.02 19.72 17.86
CA LYS A 6 -5.78 19.46 19.27
C LYS A 6 -6.69 20.30 20.13
N LYS A 7 -7.11 19.70 21.25
CA LYS A 7 -7.82 20.37 22.33
C LYS A 7 -6.97 21.51 22.90
N GLN A 8 -7.56 22.67 23.11
CA GLN A 8 -6.83 23.81 23.69
C GLN A 8 -6.71 23.69 25.22
N PRO A 9 -5.67 24.29 25.83
CA PRO A 9 -5.55 24.34 27.28
C PRO A 9 -6.75 25.07 27.91
N GLY A 10 -7.44 24.43 28.85
CA GLY A 10 -8.60 25.00 29.53
C GLY A 10 -9.96 24.63 28.93
N GLU A 11 -10.00 24.06 27.73
CA GLU A 11 -11.24 23.43 27.23
C GLU A 11 -11.49 22.11 27.98
N GLU A 12 -12.74 21.69 28.12
CA GLU A 12 -13.08 20.39 28.73
C GLU A 12 -13.19 19.28 27.67
N HIS A 13 -13.73 19.62 26.49
CA HIS A 13 -13.98 18.66 25.41
C HIS A 13 -13.53 19.22 24.05
N LEU A 14 -13.00 18.33 23.19
CA LEU A 14 -12.79 18.66 21.78
C LEU A 14 -14.16 18.73 21.08
N PRO A 15 -14.44 19.76 20.26
CA PRO A 15 -15.70 19.85 19.52
C PRO A 15 -15.96 18.62 18.66
N ASP A 16 -17.22 18.19 18.54
CA ASP A 16 -17.53 16.94 17.83
C ASP A 16 -17.20 17.01 16.34
N HIS A 17 -17.31 18.18 15.72
CA HIS A 17 -16.88 18.39 14.33
C HIS A 17 -15.36 18.17 14.17
N ALA A 18 -14.56 18.58 15.16
CA ALA A 18 -13.11 18.39 15.16
C ALA A 18 -12.76 16.91 15.36
N LYS A 19 -13.46 16.20 16.28
CA LYS A 19 -13.31 14.74 16.41
C LYS A 19 -13.64 13.99 15.12
N GLN A 20 -14.70 14.42 14.41
CA GLN A 20 -15.13 13.78 13.17
C GLN A 20 -14.13 14.02 12.05
N HIS A 21 -13.56 15.23 11.97
CA HIS A 21 -12.46 15.56 11.07
C HIS A 21 -11.20 14.73 11.35
N ASP A 22 -10.77 14.67 12.61
CA ASP A 22 -9.57 13.93 13.00
C ASP A 22 -9.72 12.44 12.73
N ARG A 23 -10.88 11.85 13.06
CA ARG A 23 -11.18 10.45 12.74
C ARG A 23 -11.09 10.17 11.24
N PHE A 24 -11.60 11.08 10.40
CA PHE A 24 -11.53 10.97 8.95
C PHE A 24 -10.09 11.01 8.43
N VAL A 25 -9.25 11.89 8.98
CA VAL A 25 -7.83 12.01 8.61
C VAL A 25 -7.03 10.80 9.10
N ASP A 26 -7.18 10.43 10.37
CA ASP A 26 -6.44 9.35 11.01
C ASP A 26 -6.74 7.98 10.38
N THR A 27 -8.00 7.73 10.00
CA THR A 27 -8.38 6.48 9.31
C THR A 27 -7.60 6.31 8.01
N ARG A 28 -7.39 7.38 7.24
CA ARG A 28 -6.62 7.35 5.99
C ARG A 28 -5.13 7.25 6.26
N ARG A 29 -4.64 8.06 7.19
CA ARG A 29 -3.24 8.11 7.58
C ARG A 29 -2.74 6.75 8.01
N TYR A 30 -3.52 6.07 8.85
CA TYR A 30 -3.22 4.74 9.34
C TYR A 30 -3.00 3.73 8.21
N VAL A 31 -3.85 3.73 7.18
CA VAL A 31 -3.71 2.83 6.03
C VAL A 31 -2.44 3.14 5.25
N ILE A 32 -2.13 4.42 5.02
CA ILE A 32 -0.94 4.85 4.28
C ILE A 32 0.34 4.49 5.05
N GLU A 33 0.39 4.78 6.35
CA GLU A 33 1.54 4.50 7.20
C GLU A 33 1.78 3.00 7.34
N ARG A 34 0.71 2.22 7.56
CA ARG A 34 0.80 0.75 7.61
C ARG A 34 1.27 0.17 6.27
N THR A 35 0.71 0.63 5.15
CA THR A 35 1.14 0.23 3.81
C THR A 35 2.61 0.54 3.57
N THR A 36 3.06 1.74 3.97
CA THR A 36 4.46 2.15 3.83
C THR A 36 5.38 1.29 4.71
N ALA A 37 4.98 1.01 5.95
CA ALA A 37 5.74 0.14 6.85
C ALA A 37 5.87 -1.29 6.29
N HIS A 38 4.77 -1.84 5.74
CA HIS A 38 4.81 -3.13 5.06
C HIS A 38 5.75 -3.13 3.85
N ILE A 39 5.63 -2.14 2.97
CA ILE A 39 6.52 -2.00 1.80
C ILE A 39 7.99 -1.91 2.21
N LYS A 40 8.31 -1.10 3.23
CA LYS A 40 9.69 -1.00 3.79
C LYS A 40 10.19 -2.32 4.36
N THR A 41 9.30 -3.19 4.83
CA THR A 41 9.63 -4.50 5.39
C THR A 41 9.83 -5.56 4.31
N TRP A 42 9.24 -5.38 3.12
CA TRP A 42 9.27 -6.40 2.09
C TRP A 42 10.68 -6.71 1.60
N ARG A 43 11.04 -8.00 1.70
CA ARG A 43 12.35 -8.51 1.32
C ARG A 43 12.68 -8.26 -0.15
N ILE A 44 11.68 -8.25 -1.03
CA ILE A 44 11.84 -8.02 -2.48
C ILE A 44 12.35 -6.61 -2.81
N PHE A 45 12.06 -5.61 -1.97
CA PHE A 45 12.54 -4.24 -2.19
C PHE A 45 13.93 -4.00 -1.58
N ARG A 46 14.25 -4.66 -0.45
CA ARG A 46 15.59 -4.56 0.19
C ARG A 46 16.62 -5.54 -0.35
N THR A 47 16.19 -6.59 -1.03
CA THR A 47 17.07 -7.54 -1.69
C THR A 47 17.09 -7.13 -3.14
N ASP A 48 18.23 -6.69 -3.64
CA ASP A 48 18.38 -6.43 -5.07
C ASP A 48 17.87 -7.65 -5.85
N TYR A 49 17.08 -7.38 -6.88
CA TYR A 49 16.66 -8.41 -7.82
C TYR A 49 17.92 -9.10 -8.36
N ARG A 50 18.19 -10.33 -7.88
CA ARG A 50 19.49 -11.00 -8.06
C ARG A 50 19.71 -11.52 -9.48
N ARG A 51 18.71 -11.42 -10.37
CA ARG A 51 18.86 -11.81 -11.77
C ARG A 51 19.37 -10.61 -12.57
N PRO A 52 20.22 -10.83 -13.59
CA PRO A 52 20.65 -9.76 -14.47
C PRO A 52 19.44 -8.98 -15.03
N LEU A 53 19.44 -7.65 -14.90
CA LEU A 53 18.35 -6.82 -15.43
C LEU A 53 18.08 -7.08 -16.92
N ARG A 54 19.12 -7.45 -17.68
CA ARG A 54 19.00 -7.87 -19.09
C ARG A 54 18.02 -9.03 -19.31
N THR A 55 17.83 -9.92 -18.34
CA THR A 55 16.90 -11.06 -18.44
C THR A 55 15.52 -10.78 -17.83
N PHE A 56 15.31 -9.58 -17.27
CA PHE A 56 14.03 -9.23 -16.64
C PHE A 56 12.88 -9.26 -17.66
N ARG A 57 13.10 -8.74 -18.87
CA ARG A 57 12.09 -8.72 -19.94
C ARG A 57 11.66 -10.13 -20.32
N ASP A 58 12.60 -11.06 -20.45
CA ASP A 58 12.30 -12.44 -20.81
C ASP A 58 11.52 -13.15 -19.69
N ALA A 59 11.95 -12.96 -18.44
CA ALA A 59 11.24 -13.50 -17.28
C ALA A 59 9.80 -12.93 -17.18
N PHE A 60 9.63 -11.63 -17.39
CA PHE A 60 8.32 -10.99 -17.40
C PHE A 60 7.41 -11.53 -18.51
N ASN A 61 7.94 -11.66 -19.73
CA ASN A 61 7.20 -12.21 -20.86
C ASN A 61 6.82 -13.68 -20.65
N ALA A 62 7.71 -14.49 -20.08
CA ALA A 62 7.42 -15.89 -19.75
C ALA A 62 6.29 -16.00 -18.71
N VAL A 63 6.38 -15.25 -17.59
CA VAL A 63 5.33 -15.24 -16.55
C VAL A 63 3.99 -14.76 -17.12
N ARG A 64 4.02 -13.69 -17.93
CA ARG A 64 2.85 -13.19 -18.65
C ARG A 64 2.25 -14.30 -19.53
N GLY A 65 3.08 -14.97 -20.33
CA GLY A 65 2.68 -16.09 -21.17
C GLY A 65 2.02 -17.21 -20.39
N LEU A 66 2.61 -17.64 -19.26
CA LEU A 66 2.01 -18.65 -18.39
C LEU A 66 0.64 -18.24 -17.86
N ILE A 67 0.51 -17.03 -17.32
CA ILE A 67 -0.78 -16.55 -16.78
C ILE A 67 -1.87 -16.59 -17.86
N PHE A 68 -1.60 -16.03 -19.04
CA PHE A 68 -2.60 -16.01 -20.11
C PHE A 68 -2.83 -17.38 -20.75
N PHE A 69 -1.81 -18.25 -20.82
CA PHE A 69 -1.97 -19.63 -21.28
C PHE A 69 -2.90 -20.42 -20.34
N THR A 70 -2.70 -20.32 -19.03
CA THR A 70 -3.56 -20.97 -18.03
C THR A 70 -4.99 -20.42 -18.03
N GLN A 71 -5.20 -19.15 -18.40
CA GLN A 71 -6.54 -18.56 -18.55
C GLN A 71 -7.28 -19.06 -19.79
N GLN A 72 -6.57 -19.37 -20.88
CA GLN A 72 -7.19 -19.96 -22.07
C GLN A 72 -7.67 -21.39 -21.76
N GLU A 73 -6.89 -22.21 -21.06
CA GLU A 73 -7.31 -23.57 -20.65
C GLU A 73 -8.59 -23.57 -19.81
N THR A 74 -8.77 -22.61 -18.88
CA THR A 74 -10.01 -22.48 -18.10
C THR A 74 -11.23 -22.05 -18.90
N HIS A 75 -11.05 -21.51 -20.11
CA HIS A 75 -12.13 -21.06 -20.98
C HIS A 75 -12.55 -22.14 -22.02
N PHE A 76 -11.78 -23.24 -22.10
CA PHE A 76 -12.06 -24.41 -22.95
C PHE A 76 -12.57 -25.63 -22.16
N ALA A 77 -12.62 -25.56 -20.82
CA ALA A 77 -13.23 -26.55 -19.94
C ALA A 77 -14.65 -26.12 -19.52
#